data_AF-A0AAP6RJQ5-F1
#
_entry.id   AF-A0AAP6RJQ5-F1
#
_cell.length_a   1.000
_cell.length_b   1.000
_cell.length_c   1.000
_cell.angle_alpha   90.00
_cell.angle_beta   90.00
_cell.angle_gamma   90.00
#
_symmetry.space_group_name_H-M   'P 1'
#
loop_
_entity.id
_entity.type
_entity.pdbx_description
1 polymer ?
#
loop_
_entity_poly.entity_id
_entity_poly.type
_entity_poly.pdbx_seq_one_letter_code
_entity_poly.pdbx_strand_id
1 'polypeptide(L)' 'MEQLLLTKTGENEIGINATGMDDNEIVFTLAAALIGYSKELGLTEAILNESMSVLWKDGE' A
#
# COMPACT_ATOMS: atom_id res chain seq x y z
N MET A 1 -11.08 12.86 -8.94
CA MET A 1 -9.97 12.14 -9.57
C MET A 1 -9.44 11.23 -8.49
N GLU A 2 -9.55 9.93 -8.69
CA GLU A 2 -9.03 8.92 -7.76
C GLU A 2 -7.54 8.70 -8.06
N GLN A 3 -6.70 8.77 -7.04
CA GLN A 3 -5.27 8.59 -7.19
C GLN A 3 -4.65 7.96 -5.95
N LEU A 4 -3.81 6.95 -6.17
CA LEU A 4 -2.95 6.35 -5.16
C LEU A 4 -1.49 6.66 -5.52
N LEU A 5 -0.78 7.37 -4.65
CA LEU A 5 0.63 7.70 -4.81
C LEU A 5 1.47 6.88 -3.83
N LEU A 6 2.37 6.07 -4.37
CA LEU A 6 3.37 5.30 -3.62
C LEU A 6 4.71 6.01 -3.73
N THR A 7 5.27 6.44 -2.60
CA THR A 7 6.57 7.12 -2.56
C THR A 7 7.53 6.30 -1.72
N LYS A 8 8.68 5.90 -2.30
CA LYS A 8 9.76 5.27 -1.53
C LYS A 8 10.38 6.32 -0.60
N THR A 9 10.09 6.24 0.69
CA THR A 9 10.57 7.18 1.72
C THR A 9 11.83 6.68 2.42
N GLY A 10 12.11 5.38 2.34
CA GLY A 10 13.30 4.75 2.91
C GLY A 10 13.72 3.49 2.16
N GLU A 11 14.76 2.82 2.64
CA GLU A 11 15.27 1.59 2.01
C GLU A 11 14.20 0.49 1.97
N ASN A 12 13.41 0.38 3.04
CA ASN A 12 12.31 -0.58 3.22
C ASN A 12 10.97 0.10 3.60
N GLU A 13 10.81 1.39 3.30
CA GLU A 13 9.64 2.17 3.71
C GLU A 13 8.98 2.84 2.50
N ILE A 14 7.66 2.72 2.42
CA ILE A 14 6.83 3.33 1.38
C ILE A 14 5.74 4.18 2.06
N GLY A 15 5.75 5.48 1.75
CA GLY A 15 4.64 6.37 2.06
C GLY A 15 3.50 6.18 1.06
N ILE A 16 2.28 6.11 1.57
CA ILE A 16 1.05 5.96 0.79
C ILE A 16 0.22 7.23 0.97
N ASN A 17 -0.16 7.86 -0.14
CA ASN A 17 -1.12 8.97 -0.14
C ASN A 17 -2.25 8.66 -1.14
N ALA A 18 -3.48 8.72 -0.66
CA ALA A 18 -4.67 8.45 -1.45
C ALA A 18 -5.54 9.71 -1.52
N THR A 19 -6.01 10.06 -2.72
CA THR A 19 -6.93 11.17 -2.94
C THR A 19 -8.19 10.68 -3.62
N GLY A 20 -9.34 10.96 -3.00
CA GLY A 20 -10.66 10.63 -3.57
C GLY A 20 -11.00 9.15 -3.59
N MET A 21 -10.26 8.30 -2.86
CA MET A 21 -10.51 6.88 -2.69
C MET A 21 -10.92 6.60 -1.24
N ASP A 22 -11.82 5.65 -1.03
CA ASP A 22 -12.14 5.14 0.30
C ASP A 22 -11.13 4.08 0.77
N ASP A 23 -11.17 3.74 2.06
CA ASP A 23 -10.21 2.82 2.67
C ASP A 23 -10.22 1.43 2.03
N ASN A 24 -11.38 0.94 1.58
CA ASN A 24 -11.49 -0.36 0.91
C ASN A 24 -10.87 -0.30 -0.50
N GLU A 25 -11.09 0.79 -1.23
CA GLU A 25 -10.50 1.03 -2.54
C GLU A 25 -8.98 1.17 -2.45
N ILE A 26 -8.48 1.81 -1.39
CA ILE A 26 -7.04 1.94 -1.10
C ILE A 26 -6.43 0.56 -0.84
N VAL A 27 -7.02 -0.24 0.05
CA VAL A 27 -6.56 -1.60 0.37
C VAL A 27 -6.56 -2.48 -0.87
N PHE A 28 -7.63 -2.44 -1.67
CA PHE A 28 -7.73 -3.26 -2.88
C PHE A 28 -6.70 -2.84 -3.94
N THR A 29 -6.54 -1.55 -4.17
CA THR A 29 -5.58 -1.01 -5.14
C THR A 29 -4.14 -1.31 -4.72
N LEU A 30 -3.83 -1.17 -3.43
CA LEU A 30 -2.56 -1.60 -2.86
C LEU A 30 -2.33 -3.09 -3.08
N ALA A 31 -3.25 -3.96 -2.69
CA ALA A 31 -3.10 -5.40 -2.89
C ALA A 31 -2.84 -5.77 -4.36
N ALA A 32 -3.57 -5.15 -5.31
CA ALA A 32 -3.38 -5.37 -6.74
C ALA A 32 -2.02 -4.87 -7.25
N ALA A 33 -1.62 -3.64 -6.87
CA ALA A 33 -0.33 -3.07 -7.22
C ALA A 33 0.82 -3.90 -6.64
N LEU A 34 0.66 -4.40 -5.42
CA LEU A 34 1.69 -5.17 -4.73
C LEU A 34 1.82 -6.58 -5.32
N ILE A 35 0.72 -7.24 -5.70
CA ILE A 35 0.78 -8.51 -6.45
C ILE A 35 1.44 -8.30 -7.81
N GLY A 36 1.07 -7.23 -8.54
CA GLY A 36 1.57 -6.95 -9.88
C GLY A 36 3.03 -6.50 -9.93
N TYR A 37 3.48 -5.73 -8.94
CA TYR A 37 4.79 -5.06 -8.95
C TYR A 37 5.73 -5.50 -7.82
N SER A 38 5.37 -6.48 -6.98
CA SER A 38 6.21 -6.98 -5.86
C SER A 38 7.65 -7.27 -6.28
N LYS A 39 7.85 -7.90 -7.44
CA LYS A 39 9.17 -8.21 -7.99
C LYS A 39 9.97 -6.97 -8.40
N GLU A 40 9.33 -5.98 -9.01
CA GLU A 40 10.01 -4.76 -9.51
C GLU A 40 10.28 -3.77 -8.39
N LEU A 41 9.43 -3.74 -7.36
CA LEU A 41 9.57 -2.87 -6.20
C LEU A 41 10.46 -3.48 -5.10
N GLY A 42 10.89 -4.73 -5.25
CA GLY A 42 11.69 -5.45 -4.24
C GLY A 42 10.91 -5.71 -2.95
N LEU A 43 9.57 -5.68 -3.02
CA LEU A 43 8.70 -5.82 -1.86
C LEU A 43 8.44 -7.29 -1.62
N THR A 44 8.94 -7.77 -0.47
CA THR A 44 8.66 -9.12 0.00
C THR A 44 7.25 -9.17 0.59
N GLU A 45 6.63 -10.35 0.57
CA GLU A 45 5.33 -10.60 1.20
C GLU A 45 5.26 -10.13 2.67
N ALA A 46 6.37 -10.18 3.39
CA ALA A 46 6.47 -9.69 4.77
C ALA A 46 6.26 -8.17 4.87
N ILE A 47 6.93 -7.38 4.03
CA ILE A 47 6.81 -5.91 4.00
C ILE A 47 5.39 -5.50 3.60
N LEU A 48 4.77 -6.28 2.70
CA LEU A 48 3.39 -6.10 2.25
C LEU A 48 2.39 -6.31 3.39
N ASN A 49 2.49 -7.44 4.09
CA ASN A 49 1.61 -7.76 5.21
C ASN A 49 1.75 -6.76 6.36
N GLU A 50 2.96 -6.30 6.66
CA GLU A 50 3.19 -5.26 7.66
C GLU A 50 2.51 -3.94 7.26
N SER A 51 2.70 -3.50 6.01
CA SER A 51 2.11 -2.24 5.51
C SER A 51 0.58 -2.29 5.47
N MET A 52 -0.02 -3.40 5.04
CA MET A 52 -1.47 -3.57 5.03
C MET A 52 -2.05 -3.69 6.44
N SER A 53 -1.29 -4.24 7.41
CA SER A 53 -1.77 -4.37 8.80
C SER A 53 -2.07 -3.02 9.46
N VAL A 54 -1.42 -1.95 9.02
CA VAL A 54 -1.66 -0.58 9.51
C VAL A 54 -3.02 -0.07 9.05
N LEU A 55 -3.48 -0.48 7.86
CA LEU A 55 -4.79 -0.09 7.32
C LEU A 55 -5.97 -0.77 8.04
N TRP A 56 -5.72 -1.88 8.74
CA TRP A 56 -6.73 -2.60 9.52
C TRP A 56 -6.82 -2.16 10.99
N LYS A 57 -5.93 -1.29 11.47
CA LYS A 57 -5.84 -0.94 12.90
C LYS A 57 -6.86 0.09 13.39
N ASP A 58 -7.60 0.74 12.50
CA ASP A 58 -8.57 1.79 12.90
C ASP A 58 -10.01 1.26 13.03
N GLY A 59 -10.15 0.05 13.58
CA GLY A 59 -11.42 -0.64 13.80
C GLY A 59 -11.78 -0.92 15.27
N GLU A 60 -11.23 -0.17 16.22
CA GLU A 60 -11.71 -0.10 17.62
C GLU A 60 -12.27 1.28 17.97
#